data_AF-A0A7D5PCC6-F1
#
_entry.id   AF-A0A7D5PCC6-F1
#
_cell.length_a   1.000
_cell.length_b   1.000
_cell.length_c   1.000
_cell.angle_alpha   90.00
_cell.angle_beta   90.00
_cell.angle_gamma   90.00
#
_symmetry.space_group_name_H-M   'P 1'
#
loop_
_entity.id
_entity.type
_entity.pdbx_description
1 polymer ?
#
loop_
_entity_poly.entity_id
_entity_poly.type
_entity_poly.pdbx_seq_one_letter_code
_entity_poly.pdbx_strand_id
1 'polypeptide(L)'
;MSATLSQWSRALVASGVAWLVAWQGAALAGLPRRTTVALGLYGFVLGVVFGKAYSLVPSYFDRSLAWERAPAVHLPLAVVGTAGLALAPLEPVPAAVGTAGAATWAAGVAVFLAALGWTLRDNPTGAETGTGDHNADRRPVDRAANLFVPVVFAYLAVGSWETLAGRVTVLPALLDGYPPRATHLLAAGGAALLLFAVGVRLLPRFLVVDLPAWVPWVVLPPGALGPALLAAGLPAGPVFRAGAVLEAVAVVGFAAAYVRLYRASDRERVGFYGPLLGVGFGVLAVALGLSFAFATVDPALVAAHYRLNLLGFLGLSILGVTFQFYPPTVGRFAGAGDRLALASMGLVAAGLVLELVGAAVPVALAPTAGRTLALVGAVAYAYLVLGVFVQRARG
;
A
#
# COMPACT_ATOMS: atom_id res chain seq x y z
N MET A 1 6.66 20.79 -10.80
CA MET A 1 7.27 20.02 -9.69
C MET A 1 8.74 20.40 -9.61
N SER A 2 9.24 20.78 -8.43
CA SER A 2 10.65 21.14 -8.27
C SER A 2 11.59 19.93 -8.31
N ALA A 3 12.88 20.19 -8.56
CA ALA A 3 13.93 19.16 -8.55
C ALA A 3 14.04 18.50 -7.16
N THR A 4 13.96 19.28 -6.08
CA THR A 4 14.05 18.82 -4.69
C THR A 4 12.95 17.81 -4.36
N LEU A 5 11.69 18.16 -4.62
CA LEU A 5 10.55 17.27 -4.38
C LEU A 5 10.69 15.97 -5.19
N SER A 6 11.09 16.09 -6.46
CA SER A 6 11.28 14.96 -7.36
C SER A 6 12.36 13.99 -6.87
N GLN A 7 13.48 14.52 -6.33
CA GLN A 7 14.58 13.73 -5.80
C GLN A 7 14.16 12.93 -4.56
N TRP A 8 13.60 13.59 -3.55
CA TRP A 8 13.26 12.92 -2.29
C TRP A 8 12.03 12.01 -2.40
N SER A 9 11.08 12.34 -3.28
CA SER A 9 10.00 11.43 -3.66
C SER A 9 10.56 10.11 -4.23
N ARG A 10 11.54 10.17 -5.13
CA ARG A 10 12.22 8.97 -5.65
C ARG A 10 12.99 8.22 -4.57
N ALA A 11 13.63 8.92 -3.63
CA ALA A 11 14.36 8.29 -2.53
C ALA A 11 13.42 7.48 -1.60
N LEU A 12 12.24 8.00 -1.28
CA LEU A 12 11.19 7.25 -0.55
C LEU A 12 10.73 6.00 -1.32
N VAL A 13 10.47 6.13 -2.62
CA VAL A 13 10.11 4.97 -3.47
C VAL A 13 11.25 3.95 -3.50
N ALA A 14 12.50 4.39 -3.68
CA ALA A 14 13.67 3.51 -3.69
C ALA A 14 13.84 2.76 -2.37
N SER A 15 13.63 3.45 -1.24
CA SER A 15 13.65 2.82 0.08
C SER A 15 12.55 1.75 0.20
N GLY A 16 11.31 2.06 -0.22
CA GLY A 16 10.23 1.07 -0.19
C GLY A 16 10.52 -0.15 -1.05
N VAL A 17 11.08 0.04 -2.24
CA VAL A 17 11.52 -1.04 -3.14
C VAL A 17 12.57 -1.94 -2.47
N ALA A 18 13.54 -1.36 -1.76
CA ALA A 18 14.54 -2.13 -1.00
C ALA A 18 13.91 -2.89 0.18
N TRP A 19 12.95 -2.27 0.87
CA TRP A 19 12.21 -2.94 1.95
C TRP A 19 11.38 -4.13 1.48
N LEU A 20 10.88 -4.12 0.23
CA LEU A 20 10.23 -5.29 -0.35
C LEU A 20 11.20 -6.47 -0.44
N VAL A 21 12.42 -6.25 -0.94
CA VAL A 21 13.45 -7.31 -1.00
C VAL A 21 13.77 -7.83 0.40
N ALA A 22 13.97 -6.93 1.36
CA ALA A 22 14.23 -7.30 2.76
C ALA A 22 13.06 -8.10 3.37
N TRP A 23 11.81 -7.70 3.11
CA TRP A 23 10.62 -8.41 3.56
C TRP A 23 10.57 -9.83 3.01
N GLN A 24 10.80 -10.01 1.71
CA GLN A 24 10.75 -11.33 1.09
C GLN A 24 11.89 -12.22 1.58
N GLY A 25 13.08 -11.66 1.81
CA GLY A 25 14.18 -12.36 2.46
C GLY A 25 13.84 -12.80 3.89
N ALA A 26 13.24 -11.91 4.68
CA ALA A 26 12.77 -12.21 6.04
C ALA A 26 11.70 -13.31 6.06
N ALA A 27 10.75 -13.27 5.12
CA ALA A 27 9.71 -14.28 4.98
C ALA A 27 10.30 -15.66 4.62
N LEU A 28 11.25 -15.69 3.68
CA LEU A 28 11.96 -16.91 3.30
C LEU A 28 12.80 -17.48 4.46
N ALA A 29 13.45 -16.62 5.23
CA ALA A 29 14.22 -16.98 6.42
C ALA A 29 13.35 -17.39 7.63
N GLY A 30 12.02 -17.32 7.52
CA GLY A 30 11.12 -17.69 8.60
C GLY A 30 11.11 -16.73 9.78
N LEU A 31 11.46 -15.45 9.57
CA LEU A 31 11.45 -14.45 10.64
C LEU A 31 10.03 -14.21 11.18
N PRO A 32 9.89 -13.68 12.41
CA PRO A 32 8.59 -13.47 13.04
C PRO A 32 7.64 -12.63 12.17
N ARG A 33 6.35 -12.96 12.22
CA ARG A 33 5.31 -12.25 11.44
C ARG A 33 5.35 -10.75 11.65
N ARG A 34 5.57 -10.28 12.89
CA ARG A 34 5.68 -8.85 13.21
C ARG A 34 6.83 -8.17 12.46
N THR A 35 7.98 -8.85 12.33
CA THR A 35 9.11 -8.38 11.50
C THR A 35 8.70 -8.28 10.04
N THR A 36 8.06 -9.32 9.49
CA THR A 36 7.62 -9.31 8.09
C THR A 36 6.56 -8.24 7.80
N VAL A 37 5.63 -7.98 8.73
CA VAL A 37 4.63 -6.91 8.61
C VAL A 37 5.28 -5.54 8.69
N ALA A 38 6.26 -5.34 9.58
CA ALA A 38 7.02 -4.09 9.65
C ALA A 38 7.71 -3.79 8.30
N LEU A 39 8.45 -4.76 7.76
CA LEU A 39 9.15 -4.60 6.48
C LEU A 39 8.19 -4.39 5.30
N GLY A 40 7.11 -5.17 5.24
CA GLY A 40 6.15 -5.13 4.14
C GLY A 40 5.21 -3.92 4.15
N LEU A 41 4.57 -3.64 5.30
CA LEU A 41 3.61 -2.54 5.41
C LEU A 41 4.31 -1.18 5.60
N TYR A 42 5.16 -1.06 6.63
CA TYR A 42 5.76 0.22 7.00
C TYR A 42 6.88 0.59 6.03
N GLY A 43 7.75 -0.38 5.73
CA GLY A 43 8.87 -0.19 4.83
C GLY A 43 8.45 -0.08 3.37
N PHE A 44 7.86 -1.14 2.82
CA PHE A 44 7.54 -1.19 1.39
C PHE A 44 6.27 -0.41 1.02
N VAL A 45 5.10 -0.84 1.48
CA VAL A 45 3.81 -0.28 1.03
C VAL A 45 3.73 1.20 1.35
N LEU A 46 3.88 1.57 2.62
CA LEU A 46 3.77 2.96 3.05
C LEU A 46 4.95 3.81 2.57
N GLY A 47 6.17 3.25 2.50
CA GLY A 47 7.33 3.96 1.93
C GLY A 47 7.11 4.41 0.48
N VAL A 48 6.61 3.51 -0.39
CA VAL A 48 6.29 3.86 -1.78
C VAL A 48 5.11 4.84 -1.84
N VAL A 49 4.06 4.60 -1.04
CA VAL A 49 2.89 5.49 -0.95
C VAL A 49 3.29 6.90 -0.55
N PHE A 50 4.09 7.08 0.50
CA PHE A 50 4.56 8.39 0.94
C PHE A 50 5.36 9.09 -0.15
N GLY A 51 6.28 8.37 -0.80
CA GLY A 51 7.06 8.90 -1.91
C GLY A 51 6.17 9.48 -3.02
N LYS A 52 5.10 8.77 -3.39
CA LYS A 52 4.17 9.24 -4.43
C LYS A 52 3.20 10.30 -3.95
N ALA A 53 2.68 10.19 -2.73
CA ALA A 53 1.66 11.07 -2.19
C ALA A 53 2.12 12.53 -2.13
N TYR A 54 3.39 12.80 -1.79
CA TYR A 54 3.96 14.15 -1.81
C TYR A 54 3.87 14.86 -3.17
N SER A 55 3.81 14.09 -4.26
CA SER A 55 3.65 14.63 -5.62
C SER A 55 2.21 14.61 -6.13
N LEU A 56 1.49 13.52 -5.83
CA LEU A 56 0.18 13.28 -6.40
C LEU A 56 -0.91 13.99 -5.63
N VAL A 57 -0.90 13.91 -4.30
CA VAL A 57 -1.98 14.46 -3.48
C VAL A 57 -2.11 15.98 -3.65
N PRO A 58 -1.06 16.81 -3.56
CA PRO A 58 -1.20 18.24 -3.82
C PRO A 58 -1.80 18.52 -5.20
N SER A 59 -1.30 17.84 -6.25
CA SER A 59 -1.81 18.02 -7.62
C SER A 59 -3.29 17.65 -7.75
N TYR A 60 -3.77 16.70 -6.95
CA TYR A 60 -5.16 16.27 -6.98
C TYR A 60 -6.14 17.31 -6.47
N PHE A 61 -5.65 18.15 -5.56
CA PHE A 61 -6.37 19.23 -4.92
C PHE A 61 -6.09 20.59 -5.58
N ASP A 62 -5.45 20.59 -6.76
CA ASP A 62 -5.00 21.80 -7.44
C ASP A 62 -4.09 22.67 -6.57
N ARG A 63 -3.16 22.02 -5.87
CA ARG A 63 -2.18 22.67 -5.00
C ARG A 63 -0.76 22.24 -5.33
N SER A 64 0.18 23.09 -4.94
CA SER A 64 1.60 22.76 -4.89
C SER A 64 2.01 22.46 -3.45
N LEU A 65 2.89 21.47 -3.25
CA LEU A 65 3.36 21.10 -1.92
C LEU A 65 3.99 22.31 -1.22
N ALA A 66 3.47 22.65 -0.04
CA ALA A 66 3.91 23.85 0.69
C ALA A 66 5.35 23.76 1.21
N TRP A 67 5.80 22.55 1.59
CA TRP A 67 7.14 22.31 2.10
C TRP A 67 7.85 21.21 1.31
N GLU A 68 8.55 21.60 0.25
CA GLU A 68 9.22 20.67 -0.66
C GLU A 68 10.33 19.82 -0.02
N ARG A 69 10.84 20.25 1.16
CA ARG A 69 11.84 19.52 1.95
C ARG A 69 11.25 18.54 2.95
N ALA A 70 9.93 18.53 3.17
CA ALA A 70 9.29 17.58 4.08
C ALA A 70 9.65 16.10 3.79
N PRO A 71 9.72 15.64 2.52
CA PRO A 71 10.13 14.27 2.23
C PRO A 71 11.57 13.94 2.67
N ALA A 72 12.47 14.93 2.69
CA ALA A 72 13.85 14.76 3.14
C ALA A 72 13.96 14.53 4.65
N VAL A 73 13.06 15.13 5.43
CA VAL A 73 12.96 14.92 6.88
C VAL A 73 12.21 13.62 7.19
N HIS A 74 11.15 13.34 6.44
CA HIS A 74 10.33 12.15 6.65
C HIS A 74 11.10 10.86 6.34
N LEU A 75 11.89 10.81 5.27
CA LEU A 75 12.60 9.59 4.86
C LEU A 75 13.44 8.93 5.98
N PRO A 76 14.41 9.62 6.63
CA PRO A 76 15.20 8.99 7.69
C PRO A 76 14.32 8.54 8.87
N LEU A 77 13.27 9.29 9.20
CA LEU A 77 12.35 8.90 10.27
C LEU A 77 11.58 7.61 9.92
N ALA A 78 11.07 7.51 8.70
CA ALA A 78 10.36 6.31 8.23
C ALA A 78 11.29 5.09 8.16
N VAL A 79 12.53 5.27 7.68
CA VAL A 79 13.52 4.18 7.57
C VAL A 79 13.93 3.66 8.95
N VAL A 80 14.33 4.55 9.87
CA VAL A 80 14.73 4.18 11.23
C VAL A 80 13.54 3.61 11.99
N GLY A 81 12.36 4.21 11.85
CA GLY A 81 11.14 3.73 12.48
C GLY A 81 10.78 2.30 12.03
N THR A 82 10.80 2.06 10.72
CA THR A 82 10.59 0.72 10.14
C THR A 82 11.61 -0.29 10.64
N ALA A 83 12.90 0.07 10.63
CA ALA A 83 13.97 -0.81 11.10
C ALA A 83 13.79 -1.20 12.57
N GLY A 84 13.52 -0.22 13.45
CA GLY A 84 13.27 -0.47 14.87
C GLY A 84 12.05 -1.36 15.10
N LEU A 85 10.95 -1.12 14.37
CA LEU A 85 9.75 -1.96 14.43
C LEU A 85 9.99 -3.39 13.91
N ALA A 86 10.82 -3.55 12.88
CA ALA A 86 11.16 -4.85 12.30
C ALA A 86 12.11 -5.67 13.17
N LEU A 87 13.04 -5.02 13.86
CA LEU A 87 14.00 -5.67 14.76
C LEU A 87 13.40 -6.02 16.11
N ALA A 88 12.43 -5.25 16.60
CA ALA A 88 11.85 -5.43 17.94
C ALA A 88 11.33 -6.84 18.29
N PRO A 89 10.81 -7.66 17.34
CA PRO A 89 10.40 -9.03 17.63
C PRO A 89 11.54 -10.06 17.68
N LEU A 90 12.79 -9.67 17.41
CA LEU A 90 13.93 -10.58 17.35
C LEU A 90 14.64 -10.64 18.70
N GLU A 91 15.03 -11.83 19.15
CA GLU A 91 15.90 -11.98 20.31
C GLU A 91 17.37 -11.84 19.90
N PRO A 92 18.24 -11.16 20.70
CA PRO A 92 18.00 -10.55 22.00
C PRO A 92 17.73 -9.02 21.95
N VAL A 93 17.00 -8.51 20.95
CA VAL A 93 16.84 -7.05 20.75
C VAL A 93 16.08 -6.41 21.93
N PRO A 94 16.62 -5.36 22.58
CA PRO A 94 15.96 -4.70 23.70
C PRO A 94 14.63 -4.04 23.30
N ALA A 95 13.64 -4.06 24.21
CA ALA A 95 12.33 -3.44 24.00
C ALA A 95 12.41 -1.96 23.60
N ALA A 96 13.43 -1.24 24.10
CA ALA A 96 13.70 0.15 23.77
C ALA A 96 13.87 0.40 22.27
N VAL A 97 14.39 -0.57 21.49
CA VAL A 97 14.51 -0.47 20.03
C VAL A 97 13.14 -0.40 19.37
N GLY A 98 12.18 -1.19 19.87
CA GLY A 98 10.80 -1.14 19.37
C GLY A 98 10.07 0.14 19.73
N THR A 99 10.29 0.66 20.95
CA THR A 99 9.74 1.96 21.38
C THR A 99 10.32 3.12 20.58
N ALA A 100 11.65 3.15 20.40
CA ALA A 100 12.30 4.13 19.55
C ALA A 100 11.80 4.05 18.11
N GLY A 101 11.72 2.83 17.55
CA GLY A 101 11.17 2.61 16.20
C GLY A 101 9.74 3.13 16.04
N ALA A 102 8.85 2.84 17.00
CA ALA A 102 7.48 3.34 16.97
C ALA A 102 7.40 4.87 17.09
N ALA A 103 8.21 5.48 17.95
CA ALA A 103 8.27 6.93 18.12
C ALA A 103 8.79 7.64 16.87
N THR A 104 9.88 7.12 16.29
CA THR A 104 10.45 7.66 15.05
C THR A 104 9.47 7.50 13.87
N TRP A 105 8.78 6.36 13.78
CA TRP A 105 7.73 6.15 12.78
C TRP A 105 6.61 7.19 12.92
N ALA A 106 6.06 7.34 14.13
CA ALA A 106 4.99 8.29 14.39
C ALA A 106 5.41 9.73 14.09
N ALA A 107 6.66 10.11 14.41
CA ALA A 107 7.21 11.42 14.04
C ALA A 107 7.30 11.61 12.52
N GLY A 108 7.72 10.58 11.77
CA GLY A 108 7.72 10.61 10.31
C GLY A 108 6.34 10.83 9.72
N VAL A 109 5.34 10.10 10.23
CA VAL A 109 3.93 10.26 9.84
C VAL A 109 3.41 11.66 10.21
N ALA A 110 3.78 12.21 11.37
CA ALA A 110 3.42 13.57 11.74
C ALA A 110 3.99 14.61 10.75
N VAL A 111 5.25 14.46 10.32
CA VAL A 111 5.85 15.33 9.28
C VAL A 111 5.07 15.24 7.97
N PHE A 112 4.70 14.02 7.55
CA PHE A 112 3.90 13.79 6.35
C PHE A 112 2.54 14.47 6.42
N LEU A 113 1.80 14.21 7.51
CA LEU A 113 0.45 14.74 7.72
C LEU A 113 0.46 16.26 7.89
N ALA A 114 1.43 16.83 8.61
CA ALA A 114 1.57 18.27 8.74
C ALA A 114 1.82 18.93 7.37
N ALA A 115 2.72 18.36 6.56
CA ALA A 115 3.05 18.91 5.25
C ALA A 115 1.85 18.87 4.28
N LEU A 116 1.14 17.74 4.21
CA LEU A 116 -0.04 17.63 3.34
C LEU A 116 -1.23 18.39 3.91
N GLY A 117 -1.51 18.29 5.21
CA GLY A 117 -2.59 19.04 5.87
C GLY A 117 -2.43 20.54 5.68
N TRP A 118 -1.21 21.07 5.85
CA TRP A 118 -0.93 22.47 5.56
C TRP A 118 -1.09 22.79 4.08
N THR A 119 -0.66 21.92 3.17
CA THR A 119 -0.80 22.10 1.72
C THR A 119 -2.27 22.16 1.28
N LEU A 120 -3.14 21.41 1.92
CA LEU A 120 -4.55 21.26 1.56
C LEU A 120 -5.50 22.15 2.38
N ARG A 121 -4.97 23.01 3.26
CA ARG A 121 -5.75 23.74 4.29
C ARG A 121 -6.87 24.62 3.76
N ASP A 122 -6.76 25.11 2.53
CA ASP A 122 -7.72 25.97 1.85
C ASP A 122 -8.65 25.21 0.88
N ASN A 123 -8.44 23.91 0.70
CA ASN A 123 -9.30 23.03 -0.12
C ASN A 123 -9.46 21.65 0.56
N PRO A 124 -9.92 21.58 1.82
CA PRO A 124 -9.89 20.34 2.60
C PRO A 124 -10.78 19.23 2.04
N THR A 125 -11.83 19.58 1.30
CA THR A 125 -12.76 18.63 0.67
C THR A 125 -12.38 18.28 -0.77
N GLY A 126 -11.41 19.01 -1.35
CA GLY A 126 -10.99 18.80 -2.74
C GLY A 126 -12.03 19.17 -3.78
N ALA A 127 -12.85 20.18 -3.49
CA ALA A 127 -13.85 20.72 -4.42
C ALA A 127 -13.19 21.30 -5.68
N GLU A 128 -12.05 21.99 -5.48
CA GLU A 128 -11.11 22.33 -6.54
C GLU A 128 -10.25 21.11 -6.84
N THR A 129 -10.21 20.72 -8.11
CA THR A 129 -9.48 19.54 -8.57
C THR A 129 -8.45 19.98 -9.59
N GLY A 130 -7.25 19.39 -9.59
CA GLY A 130 -6.25 19.61 -10.65
C GLY A 130 -6.60 19.00 -12.01
N THR A 131 -7.88 19.04 -12.38
CA THR A 131 -8.46 18.47 -13.60
C THR A 131 -8.85 19.62 -14.53
N GLY A 132 -8.07 19.78 -15.61
CA GLY A 132 -8.28 20.83 -16.60
C GLY A 132 -9.60 20.67 -17.39
N ASP A 133 -10.04 21.75 -18.05
CA ASP A 133 -11.35 21.82 -18.70
C ASP A 133 -11.60 20.74 -19.76
N HIS A 134 -10.56 20.30 -20.45
CA HIS A 134 -10.63 19.20 -21.44
C HIS A 134 -10.98 17.83 -20.84
N ASN A 135 -11.01 17.70 -19.51
CA ASN A 135 -11.42 16.51 -18.76
C ASN A 135 -12.51 16.86 -17.71
N ALA A 136 -13.33 17.89 -17.97
CA ALA A 136 -14.32 18.39 -17.01
C ALA A 136 -15.34 17.32 -16.58
N ASP A 137 -15.63 16.36 -17.46
CA ASP A 137 -16.47 15.18 -17.21
C ASP A 137 -15.98 14.32 -16.04
N ARG A 138 -14.68 14.35 -15.72
CA ARG A 138 -14.06 13.54 -14.65
C ARG A 138 -14.11 14.19 -13.27
N ARG A 139 -14.45 15.49 -13.18
CA ARG A 139 -14.49 16.24 -11.92
C ARG A 139 -15.36 15.60 -10.84
N PRO A 140 -16.55 15.02 -11.13
CA PRO A 140 -17.35 14.36 -10.10
C PRO A 140 -16.63 13.18 -9.43
N VAL A 141 -15.94 12.35 -10.23
CA VAL A 141 -15.13 11.23 -9.74
C VAL A 141 -13.95 11.73 -8.91
N ASP A 142 -13.27 12.77 -9.39
CA ASP A 142 -12.11 13.33 -8.69
C ASP A 142 -12.47 13.98 -7.35
N ARG A 143 -13.60 14.69 -7.28
CA ARG A 143 -14.12 15.28 -6.02
C ARG A 143 -14.51 14.18 -5.04
N ALA A 144 -15.20 13.14 -5.51
CA ALA A 144 -15.51 11.98 -4.69
C ALA A 144 -14.22 11.36 -4.14
N ALA A 145 -13.21 11.10 -4.98
CA ALA A 145 -11.92 10.58 -4.55
C ALA A 145 -11.21 11.48 -3.51
N ASN A 146 -11.15 12.79 -3.78
CA ASN A 146 -10.48 13.74 -2.90
C ASN A 146 -11.14 13.80 -1.50
N LEU A 147 -12.47 13.68 -1.42
CA LEU A 147 -13.21 13.69 -0.15
C LEU A 147 -12.73 12.62 0.84
N PHE A 148 -12.18 11.49 0.35
CA PHE A 148 -11.71 10.39 1.19
C PHE A 148 -10.21 10.46 1.52
N VAL A 149 -9.44 11.38 0.94
CA VAL A 149 -8.02 11.55 1.27
C VAL A 149 -7.83 12.02 2.73
N PRO A 150 -8.62 12.95 3.30
CA PRO A 150 -8.57 13.24 4.73
C PRO A 150 -8.87 12.03 5.61
N VAL A 151 -9.72 11.10 5.16
CA VAL A 151 -10.02 9.87 5.90
C VAL A 151 -8.80 8.94 5.93
N VAL A 152 -8.07 8.81 4.81
CA VAL A 152 -6.77 8.13 4.76
C VAL A 152 -5.79 8.75 5.77
N PHE A 153 -5.73 10.08 5.85
CA PHE A 153 -4.87 10.79 6.79
C PHE A 153 -5.23 10.48 8.24
N ALA A 154 -6.53 10.44 8.57
CA ALA A 154 -7.00 10.04 9.88
C ALA A 154 -6.57 8.60 10.21
N TYR A 155 -6.72 7.66 9.27
CA TYR A 155 -6.27 6.28 9.47
C TYR A 155 -4.76 6.16 9.68
N LEU A 156 -3.95 6.90 8.93
CA LEU A 156 -2.51 6.96 9.13
C LEU A 156 -2.15 7.52 10.51
N ALA A 157 -2.83 8.58 10.95
CA ALA A 157 -2.62 9.18 12.26
C ALA A 157 -2.97 8.20 13.38
N VAL A 158 -4.19 7.66 13.38
CA VAL A 158 -4.69 6.76 14.43
C VAL A 158 -3.91 5.45 14.45
N GLY A 159 -3.65 4.84 13.29
CA GLY A 159 -2.87 3.61 13.20
C GLY A 159 -1.42 3.77 13.66
N SER A 160 -0.80 4.92 13.37
CA SER A 160 0.55 5.23 13.86
C SER A 160 0.58 5.55 15.34
N TRP A 161 -0.45 6.22 15.85
CA TRP A 161 -0.64 6.47 17.28
C TRP A 161 -0.79 5.15 18.05
N GLU A 162 -1.68 4.25 17.62
CA GLU A 162 -1.88 2.94 18.26
C GLU A 162 -0.59 2.10 18.27
N THR A 163 0.20 2.19 17.19
CA THR A 163 1.52 1.53 17.11
C THR A 163 2.49 2.07 18.16
N LEU A 164 2.46 3.38 18.43
CA LEU A 164 3.27 4.03 19.46
C LEU A 164 2.75 3.75 20.87
N ALA A 165 1.45 3.95 21.11
CA ALA A 165 0.81 3.75 22.42
C ALA A 165 0.95 2.31 22.90
N GLY A 166 0.87 1.32 21.99
CA GLY A 166 1.13 -0.08 22.32
C GLY A 166 2.58 -0.41 22.77
N ARG A 167 3.49 0.58 22.72
CA ARG A 167 4.91 0.45 23.14
C ARG A 167 5.31 1.43 24.24
N VAL A 168 4.46 2.38 24.60
CA VAL A 168 4.75 3.43 25.58
C VAL A 168 3.63 3.45 26.60
N THR A 169 3.90 2.91 27.79
CA THR A 169 2.90 2.65 28.84
C THR A 169 2.19 3.90 29.36
N VAL A 170 2.81 5.08 29.24
CA VAL A 170 2.22 6.36 29.69
C VAL A 170 1.28 6.99 28.65
N LEU A 171 1.25 6.48 27.42
CA LEU A 171 0.40 7.02 26.36
C LEU A 171 -0.95 6.28 26.33
N PRO A 172 -2.09 7.01 26.25
CA PRO A 172 -3.38 6.38 26.15
C PRO A 172 -3.56 5.71 24.77
N ALA A 173 -3.84 4.41 24.77
CA ALA A 173 -4.37 3.73 23.59
C ALA A 173 -5.84 4.12 23.38
N LEU A 174 -6.24 4.32 22.13
CA LEU A 174 -7.64 4.53 21.73
C LEU A 174 -8.39 3.19 21.62
N LEU A 175 -7.65 2.09 21.42
CA LEU A 175 -8.15 0.72 21.46
C LEU A 175 -7.52 -0.02 22.65
N ASP A 176 -7.09 -1.27 22.45
CA ASP A 176 -6.55 -2.16 23.49
C ASP A 176 -5.05 -2.47 23.29
N GLY A 177 -4.38 -1.80 22.35
CA GLY A 177 -2.99 -2.09 22.00
C GLY A 177 -2.78 -3.39 21.23
N TYR A 178 -3.85 -4.09 20.80
CA TYR A 178 -3.73 -5.31 19.99
C TYR A 178 -3.17 -4.99 18.59
N PRO A 179 -1.94 -5.44 18.25
CA PRO A 179 -1.26 -4.97 17.03
C PRO A 179 -2.01 -5.18 15.70
N PRO A 180 -2.82 -6.24 15.52
CA PRO A 180 -3.64 -6.39 14.32
C PRO A 180 -4.64 -5.26 14.10
N ARG A 181 -5.15 -4.59 15.15
CA ARG A 181 -6.05 -3.45 15.00
C ARG A 181 -5.33 -2.26 14.35
N ALA A 182 -4.17 -1.87 14.89
CA ALA A 182 -3.32 -0.84 14.31
C ALA A 182 -2.92 -1.18 12.86
N THR A 183 -2.62 -2.46 12.61
CA THR A 183 -2.27 -2.93 11.26
C THR A 183 -3.44 -2.80 10.28
N HIS A 184 -4.69 -3.09 10.68
CA HIS A 184 -5.86 -2.89 9.83
C HIS A 184 -6.11 -1.40 9.53
N LEU A 185 -5.94 -0.53 10.53
CA LEU A 185 -6.05 0.92 10.31
C LEU A 185 -5.01 1.40 9.29
N LEU A 186 -3.75 0.95 9.39
CA LEU A 186 -2.68 1.35 8.48
C LEU A 186 -2.79 0.71 7.08
N ALA A 187 -3.03 -0.60 7.01
CA ALA A 187 -3.08 -1.33 5.75
C ALA A 187 -4.40 -1.11 4.99
N ALA A 188 -5.55 -1.34 5.63
CA ALA A 188 -6.84 -1.20 4.96
C ALA A 188 -7.29 0.27 4.93
N GLY A 189 -7.29 0.95 6.07
CA GLY A 189 -7.73 2.36 6.16
C GLY A 189 -6.73 3.36 5.57
N GLY A 190 -5.43 3.09 5.68
CA GLY A 190 -4.38 3.92 5.11
C GLY A 190 -4.10 3.56 3.66
N ALA A 191 -3.46 2.41 3.44
CA ALA A 191 -2.93 2.05 2.12
C ALA A 191 -4.01 1.62 1.11
N ALA A 192 -4.95 0.75 1.48
CA ALA A 192 -5.97 0.26 0.56
C ALA A 192 -7.00 1.34 0.21
N LEU A 193 -7.52 2.09 1.19
CA LEU A 193 -8.39 3.23 0.90
C LEU A 193 -7.71 4.28 0.02
N LEU A 194 -6.41 4.55 0.22
CA LEU A 194 -5.67 5.42 -0.67
C LEU A 194 -5.55 4.84 -2.08
N LEU A 195 -5.27 3.53 -2.21
CA LEU A 195 -5.28 2.84 -3.50
C LEU A 195 -6.64 2.97 -4.19
N PHE A 196 -7.75 2.87 -3.46
CA PHE A 196 -9.08 3.10 -4.01
C PHE A 196 -9.26 4.53 -4.48
N ALA A 197 -9.05 5.52 -3.59
CA ALA A 197 -9.24 6.94 -3.88
C ALA A 197 -8.36 7.42 -5.04
N VAL A 198 -7.08 7.08 -5.01
CA VAL A 198 -6.14 7.41 -6.10
C VAL A 198 -6.41 6.58 -7.33
N GLY A 199 -6.80 5.32 -7.18
CA GLY A 199 -7.05 4.38 -8.29
C GLY A 199 -8.24 4.77 -9.15
N VAL A 200 -9.38 5.14 -8.54
CA VAL A 200 -10.57 5.62 -9.29
C VAL A 200 -10.29 6.93 -10.03
N ARG A 201 -9.23 7.64 -9.65
CA ARG A 201 -8.75 8.84 -10.34
C ARG A 201 -7.73 8.53 -11.43
N LEU A 202 -6.68 7.81 -11.11
CA LEU A 202 -5.53 7.57 -12.01
C LEU A 202 -5.81 6.53 -13.08
N LEU A 203 -6.45 5.42 -12.72
CA LEU A 203 -6.57 4.27 -13.61
C LEU A 203 -7.43 4.58 -14.84
N PRO A 204 -8.56 5.31 -14.73
CA PRO A 204 -9.30 5.81 -15.91
C PRO A 204 -8.45 6.69 -16.84
N ARG A 205 -7.49 7.44 -16.30
CA ARG A 205 -6.59 8.31 -17.10
C ARG A 205 -5.49 7.51 -17.79
N PHE A 206 -4.93 6.52 -17.12
CA PHE A 206 -3.93 5.65 -17.73
C PHE A 206 -4.51 4.74 -18.80
N LEU A 207 -5.73 4.25 -18.58
CA LEU A 207 -6.44 3.38 -19.51
C LEU A 207 -7.19 4.17 -20.59
N VAL A 208 -7.39 5.48 -20.42
CA VAL A 208 -8.15 6.33 -21.34
C VAL A 208 -9.58 5.79 -21.52
N VAL A 209 -10.20 5.43 -20.41
CA VAL A 209 -11.57 4.90 -20.34
C VAL A 209 -12.31 5.67 -19.26
N ASP A 210 -13.58 6.01 -19.51
CA ASP A 210 -14.38 6.74 -18.55
C ASP A 210 -14.92 5.84 -17.44
N LEU A 211 -14.90 6.39 -16.22
CA LEU A 211 -15.45 5.74 -15.03
C LEU A 211 -16.77 6.41 -14.67
N PRO A 212 -17.89 5.66 -14.58
CA PRO A 212 -19.16 6.24 -14.17
C PRO A 212 -19.05 6.90 -12.77
N ALA A 213 -19.66 8.07 -12.62
CA ALA A 213 -19.56 8.88 -11.40
C ALA A 213 -20.12 8.22 -10.13
N TRP A 214 -20.95 7.19 -10.26
CA TRP A 214 -21.48 6.43 -9.13
C TRP A 214 -20.47 5.43 -8.55
N VAL A 215 -19.46 4.98 -9.32
CA VAL A 215 -18.54 3.92 -8.90
C VAL A 215 -17.75 4.29 -7.63
N PRO A 216 -17.17 5.50 -7.50
CA PRO A 216 -16.51 5.89 -6.25
C PRO A 216 -17.42 5.79 -5.02
N TRP A 217 -18.71 6.07 -5.16
CA TRP A 217 -19.68 6.01 -4.06
C TRP A 217 -20.04 4.59 -3.63
N VAL A 218 -19.80 3.59 -4.46
CA VAL A 218 -19.94 2.17 -4.10
C VAL A 218 -18.68 1.64 -3.40
N VAL A 219 -17.51 2.23 -3.68
CA VAL A 219 -16.21 1.72 -3.20
C VAL A 219 -15.71 2.46 -1.96
N LEU A 220 -15.71 3.80 -2.00
CA LEU A 220 -15.02 4.61 -1.02
C LEU A 220 -15.72 4.66 0.35
N PRO A 221 -17.06 4.83 0.46
CA PRO A 221 -17.72 4.74 1.76
C PRO A 221 -17.50 3.40 2.49
N PRO A 222 -17.70 2.22 1.87
CA PRO A 222 -17.40 0.97 2.56
C PRO A 222 -15.90 0.82 2.86
N GLY A 223 -15.00 1.24 1.97
CA GLY A 223 -13.55 1.23 2.23
C GLY A 223 -13.11 2.22 3.31
N ALA A 224 -13.93 3.22 3.61
CA ALA A 224 -13.71 4.18 4.68
C ALA A 224 -14.29 3.72 6.02
N LEU A 225 -15.35 2.91 6.04
CA LEU A 225 -15.99 2.42 7.26
C LEU A 225 -15.49 1.03 7.67
N GLY A 226 -15.25 0.15 6.71
CA GLY A 226 -14.77 -1.22 6.89
C GLY A 226 -13.55 -1.32 7.81
N PRO A 227 -12.47 -0.57 7.57
CA PRO A 227 -11.25 -0.67 8.38
C PRO A 227 -11.46 -0.26 9.83
N ALA A 228 -12.25 0.78 10.11
CA ALA A 228 -12.59 1.20 11.46
C ALA A 228 -13.41 0.13 12.19
N LEU A 229 -14.43 -0.44 11.54
CA LEU A 229 -15.23 -1.51 12.14
C LEU A 229 -14.43 -2.80 12.35
N LEU A 230 -13.54 -3.16 11.41
CA LEU A 230 -12.60 -4.26 11.59
C LEU A 230 -11.69 -4.01 12.79
N ALA A 231 -11.06 -2.84 12.85
CA ALA A 231 -10.18 -2.48 13.96
C ALA A 231 -10.92 -2.44 15.31
N ALA A 232 -12.17 -1.98 15.37
CA ALA A 232 -12.96 -1.94 16.59
C ALA A 232 -13.53 -3.32 17.00
N GLY A 233 -13.91 -4.14 16.02
CA GLY A 233 -14.59 -5.42 16.22
C GLY A 233 -13.68 -6.64 16.37
N LEU A 234 -12.40 -6.55 16.00
CA LEU A 234 -11.47 -7.68 16.12
C LEU A 234 -11.46 -8.27 17.56
N PRO A 235 -11.35 -9.60 17.72
CA PRO A 235 -11.17 -10.60 16.66
C PRO A 235 -12.48 -11.15 16.06
N ALA A 236 -13.66 -10.87 16.62
CA ALA A 236 -14.92 -11.51 16.24
C ALA A 236 -16.15 -10.70 16.65
N GLY A 237 -17.34 -11.15 16.24
CA GLY A 237 -18.62 -10.56 16.64
C GLY A 237 -19.29 -9.72 15.53
N PRO A 238 -20.45 -9.11 15.82
CA PRO A 238 -21.26 -8.44 14.80
C PRO A 238 -20.55 -7.23 14.16
N VAL A 239 -19.79 -6.46 14.95
CA VAL A 239 -19.02 -5.31 14.46
C VAL A 239 -17.91 -5.77 13.50
N PHE A 240 -17.20 -6.84 13.84
CA PHE A 240 -16.17 -7.43 12.96
C PHE A 240 -16.77 -7.94 11.65
N ARG A 241 -17.91 -8.63 11.71
CA ARG A 241 -18.63 -9.12 10.53
C ARG A 241 -19.09 -7.99 9.62
N ALA A 242 -19.67 -6.93 10.18
CA ALA A 242 -20.05 -5.75 9.42
C ALA A 242 -18.84 -5.11 8.74
N GLY A 243 -17.73 -4.94 9.47
CA GLY A 243 -16.48 -4.44 8.91
C GLY A 243 -15.94 -5.31 7.77
N ALA A 244 -15.95 -6.64 7.94
CA ALA A 244 -15.50 -7.58 6.92
C ALA A 244 -16.37 -7.53 5.65
N VAL A 245 -17.70 -7.41 5.79
CA VAL A 245 -18.62 -7.27 4.66
C VAL A 245 -18.38 -5.95 3.92
N LEU A 246 -18.26 -4.83 4.64
CA LEU A 246 -17.98 -3.53 4.00
C LEU A 246 -16.63 -3.54 3.29
N GLU A 247 -15.57 -4.04 3.92
CA GLU A 247 -14.26 -4.12 3.29
C GLU A 247 -14.29 -5.01 2.03
N ALA A 248 -15.01 -6.12 2.08
CA ALA A 248 -15.21 -6.98 0.90
C ALA A 248 -15.95 -6.26 -0.23
N VAL A 249 -17.01 -5.49 0.08
CA VAL A 249 -17.72 -4.66 -0.91
C VAL A 249 -16.77 -3.66 -1.56
N ALA A 250 -15.92 -2.99 -0.77
CA ALA A 250 -14.95 -2.03 -1.29
C ALA A 250 -13.94 -2.68 -2.24
N VAL A 251 -13.31 -3.79 -1.81
CA VAL A 251 -12.30 -4.52 -2.60
C VAL A 251 -12.92 -5.10 -3.87
N VAL A 252 -14.07 -5.78 -3.78
CA VAL A 252 -14.73 -6.39 -4.94
C VAL A 252 -15.26 -5.32 -5.90
N GLY A 253 -15.83 -4.23 -5.37
CA GLY A 253 -16.28 -3.10 -6.18
C GLY A 253 -15.14 -2.44 -6.95
N PHE A 254 -14.01 -2.21 -6.30
CA PHE A 254 -12.81 -1.70 -6.95
C PHE A 254 -12.24 -2.68 -7.99
N ALA A 255 -12.22 -3.97 -7.68
CA ALA A 255 -11.79 -5.02 -8.60
C ALA A 255 -12.65 -5.04 -9.88
N ALA A 256 -13.97 -5.04 -9.73
CA ALA A 256 -14.90 -5.01 -10.84
C ALA A 256 -14.72 -3.74 -11.70
N ALA A 257 -14.57 -2.58 -11.06
CA ALA A 257 -14.30 -1.32 -11.74
C ALA A 257 -12.99 -1.38 -12.54
N TYR A 258 -11.90 -1.88 -11.94
CA TYR A 258 -10.61 -1.97 -12.62
C TYR A 258 -10.62 -2.96 -13.78
N VAL A 259 -11.20 -4.16 -13.60
CA VAL A 259 -11.33 -5.16 -14.67
C VAL A 259 -12.14 -4.61 -15.84
N ARG A 260 -13.22 -3.86 -15.56
CA ARG A 260 -14.00 -3.20 -16.60
C ARG A 260 -13.17 -2.16 -17.36
N LEU A 261 -12.46 -1.28 -16.66
CA LEU A 261 -11.59 -0.28 -17.28
C LEU A 261 -10.50 -0.94 -18.15
N TYR A 262 -9.88 -2.01 -17.63
CA TYR A 262 -8.83 -2.74 -18.33
C TYR A 262 -9.34 -3.40 -19.62
N ARG A 263 -10.49 -4.07 -19.57
CA ARG A 263 -11.10 -4.71 -20.74
C ARG A 263 -11.60 -3.73 -21.80
N ALA A 264 -11.97 -2.53 -21.40
CA ALA A 264 -12.46 -1.49 -22.29
C ALA A 264 -11.34 -0.62 -22.88
N SER A 265 -10.08 -0.84 -22.47
CA SER A 265 -8.95 -0.05 -22.90
C SER A 265 -8.21 -0.69 -24.06
N ASP A 266 -7.92 0.09 -25.09
CA ASP A 266 -7.02 -0.32 -26.18
C ASP A 266 -5.54 -0.08 -25.84
N ARG A 267 -5.22 0.32 -24.59
CA ARG A 267 -3.86 0.65 -24.18
C ARG A 267 -3.15 -0.61 -23.68
N GLU A 268 -2.04 -0.93 -24.34
CA GLU A 268 -1.14 -1.99 -23.90
C GLU A 268 0.06 -1.39 -23.16
N ARG A 269 0.10 -1.56 -21.83
CA ARG A 269 1.26 -1.23 -21.01
C ARG A 269 1.48 -2.28 -19.94
N VAL A 270 2.75 -2.63 -19.71
CA VAL A 270 3.11 -3.63 -18.69
C VAL A 270 2.61 -3.25 -17.29
N GLY A 271 2.56 -1.95 -16.97
CA GLY A 271 2.10 -1.46 -15.67
C GLY A 271 0.65 -1.82 -15.33
N PHE A 272 -0.18 -2.21 -16.30
CA PHE A 272 -1.59 -2.55 -16.07
C PHE A 272 -1.80 -3.97 -15.53
N TYR A 273 -0.87 -4.89 -15.80
CA TYR A 273 -0.96 -6.24 -15.28
C TYR A 273 -0.79 -6.28 -13.75
N GLY A 274 -0.06 -5.33 -13.16
CA GLY A 274 0.15 -5.25 -11.72
C GLY A 274 -1.16 -5.05 -10.95
N PRO A 275 -1.91 -3.95 -11.16
CA PRO A 275 -3.21 -3.78 -10.51
C PRO A 275 -4.22 -4.86 -10.89
N LEU A 276 -4.16 -5.42 -12.10
CA LEU A 276 -5.06 -6.53 -12.49
C LEU A 276 -4.84 -7.77 -11.61
N LEU A 277 -3.58 -8.19 -11.46
CA LEU A 277 -3.22 -9.28 -10.56
C LEU A 277 -3.53 -8.90 -9.10
N GLY A 278 -3.21 -7.67 -8.71
CA GLY A 278 -3.46 -7.14 -7.38
C GLY A 278 -4.92 -7.26 -6.97
N VAL A 279 -5.85 -6.74 -7.77
CA VAL A 279 -7.29 -6.84 -7.43
C VAL A 279 -7.77 -8.29 -7.39
N GLY A 280 -7.23 -9.18 -8.21
CA GLY A 280 -7.49 -10.62 -8.13
C GLY A 280 -7.09 -11.22 -6.78
N PHE A 281 -5.88 -10.92 -6.31
CA PHE A 281 -5.45 -11.33 -4.96
C PHE A 281 -6.23 -10.63 -3.84
N GLY A 282 -6.68 -9.38 -4.05
CA GLY A 282 -7.56 -8.68 -3.12
C GLY A 282 -8.87 -9.42 -2.90
N VAL A 283 -9.51 -9.87 -3.98
CA VAL A 283 -10.75 -10.68 -3.91
C VAL A 283 -10.51 -11.98 -3.14
N LEU A 284 -9.41 -12.69 -3.40
CA LEU A 284 -9.05 -13.89 -2.64
C LEU A 284 -8.81 -13.57 -1.15
N ALA A 285 -8.15 -12.45 -0.86
CA ALA A 285 -7.84 -12.05 0.50
C ALA A 285 -9.10 -11.72 1.31
N VAL A 286 -10.06 -10.99 0.73
CA VAL A 286 -11.34 -10.70 1.41
C VAL A 286 -12.25 -11.92 1.50
N ALA A 287 -12.17 -12.87 0.57
CA ALA A 287 -12.86 -14.16 0.72
C ALA A 287 -12.36 -14.92 1.96
N LEU A 288 -11.03 -14.97 2.17
CA LEU A 288 -10.47 -15.49 3.42
C LEU A 288 -10.89 -14.65 4.63
N GLY A 289 -10.86 -13.32 4.54
CA GLY A 289 -11.27 -12.43 5.63
C GLY A 289 -12.72 -12.65 6.07
N LEU A 290 -13.64 -12.81 5.11
CA LEU A 290 -15.03 -13.18 5.37
C LEU A 290 -15.11 -14.56 6.03
N SER A 291 -14.34 -15.54 5.57
CA SER A 291 -14.31 -16.86 6.22
C SER A 291 -13.95 -16.75 7.71
N PHE A 292 -13.00 -15.89 8.09
CA PHE A 292 -12.63 -15.68 9.50
C PHE A 292 -13.73 -14.97 10.30
N ALA A 293 -14.52 -14.12 9.66
CA ALA A 293 -15.62 -13.41 10.31
C ALA A 293 -16.84 -14.30 10.61
N PHE A 294 -17.03 -15.35 9.82
CA PHE A 294 -18.21 -16.21 9.89
C PHE A 294 -17.92 -17.66 10.30
N ALA A 295 -16.66 -18.10 10.29
CA ALA A 295 -16.25 -19.47 10.61
C ALA A 295 -15.04 -19.50 11.55
N THR A 296 -14.53 -20.71 11.82
CA THR A 296 -13.34 -20.93 12.64
C THR A 296 -12.08 -20.44 11.94
N VAL A 297 -11.15 -19.86 12.71
CA VAL A 297 -9.92 -19.26 12.20
C VAL A 297 -8.80 -20.31 12.15
N ASP A 298 -8.27 -20.56 10.96
CA ASP A 298 -7.05 -21.34 10.76
C ASP A 298 -5.80 -20.42 10.73
N PRO A 299 -4.82 -20.61 11.61
CA PRO A 299 -3.58 -19.83 11.63
C PRO A 299 -2.81 -19.79 10.30
N ALA A 300 -2.82 -20.88 9.52
CA ALA A 300 -2.19 -20.96 8.21
C ALA A 300 -2.91 -20.06 7.19
N LEU A 301 -4.24 -20.04 7.23
CA LEU A 301 -5.04 -19.13 6.38
C LEU A 301 -4.88 -17.67 6.81
N VAL A 302 -4.72 -17.38 8.11
CA VAL A 302 -4.38 -16.01 8.56
C VAL A 302 -3.02 -15.58 7.99
N ALA A 303 -2.05 -16.49 7.92
CA ALA A 303 -0.76 -16.22 7.29
C ALA A 303 -0.93 -15.94 5.78
N ALA A 304 -1.72 -16.75 5.08
CA ALA A 304 -2.03 -16.50 3.67
C ALA A 304 -2.76 -15.17 3.47
N HIS A 305 -3.74 -14.84 4.31
CA HIS A 305 -4.54 -13.62 4.21
C HIS A 305 -3.68 -12.34 4.25
N TYR A 306 -2.72 -12.24 5.18
CA TYR A 306 -1.86 -11.04 5.21
C TYR A 306 -0.92 -10.99 3.99
N ARG A 307 -0.43 -12.14 3.51
CA ARG A 307 0.42 -12.22 2.30
C ARG A 307 -0.35 -11.77 1.07
N LEU A 308 -1.56 -12.28 0.89
CA LEU A 308 -2.45 -11.92 -0.22
C LEU A 308 -2.80 -10.43 -0.20
N ASN A 309 -3.05 -9.83 0.98
CA ASN A 309 -3.31 -8.39 1.08
C ASN A 309 -2.07 -7.53 0.83
N LEU A 310 -0.97 -7.77 1.54
CA LEU A 310 0.19 -6.87 1.49
C LEU A 310 1.04 -7.06 0.22
N LEU A 311 1.30 -8.30 -0.20
CA LEU A 311 2.14 -8.59 -1.36
C LEU A 311 1.31 -8.73 -2.63
N GLY A 312 0.16 -9.41 -2.53
CA GLY A 312 -0.74 -9.61 -3.66
C GLY A 312 -1.44 -8.31 -4.02
N PHE A 313 -2.44 -7.94 -3.23
CA PHE A 313 -3.31 -6.81 -3.51
C PHE A 313 -2.57 -5.48 -3.57
N LEU A 314 -1.95 -5.06 -2.47
CA LEU A 314 -1.23 -3.79 -2.42
C LEU A 314 0.09 -3.88 -3.20
N GLY A 315 0.87 -4.93 -2.98
CA GLY A 315 2.19 -5.08 -3.59
C GLY A 315 2.16 -5.12 -5.12
N LEU A 316 1.37 -6.01 -5.75
CA LEU A 316 1.31 -6.08 -7.22
C LEU A 316 0.70 -4.82 -7.83
N SER A 317 -0.27 -4.19 -7.16
CA SER A 317 -0.79 -2.88 -7.57
C SER A 317 0.30 -1.82 -7.55
N ILE A 318 1.12 -1.77 -6.49
CA ILE A 318 2.27 -0.86 -6.38
C ILE A 318 3.30 -1.15 -7.47
N LEU A 319 3.65 -2.41 -7.72
CA LEU A 319 4.61 -2.80 -8.76
C LEU A 319 4.18 -2.25 -10.13
N GLY A 320 2.94 -2.54 -10.54
CA GLY A 320 2.44 -2.09 -11.84
C GLY A 320 2.29 -0.58 -11.95
N VAL A 321 1.76 0.09 -10.93
CA VAL A 321 1.69 1.57 -10.89
C VAL A 321 3.09 2.20 -10.90
N THR A 322 4.07 1.55 -10.26
CA THR A 322 5.47 2.02 -10.28
C THR A 322 6.05 1.89 -11.68
N PHE A 323 5.80 0.80 -12.40
CA PHE A 323 6.16 0.68 -13.82
C PHE A 323 5.42 1.69 -14.71
N GLN A 324 4.23 2.14 -14.35
CA GLN A 324 3.58 3.23 -15.08
C GLN A 324 4.28 4.58 -14.87
N PHE A 325 4.76 4.86 -13.66
CA PHE A 325 5.50 6.09 -13.36
C PHE A 325 6.97 6.06 -13.78
N TYR A 326 7.57 4.88 -13.81
CA TYR A 326 8.97 4.65 -14.14
C TYR A 326 9.05 3.45 -15.12
N PRO A 327 8.70 3.68 -16.39
CA PRO A 327 8.60 2.60 -17.37
C PRO A 327 9.93 1.86 -17.54
N PRO A 328 9.96 0.52 -17.44
CA PRO A 328 11.18 -0.26 -17.65
C PRO A 328 11.86 0.02 -19.00
N THR A 329 11.06 0.34 -20.02
CA THR A 329 11.51 0.61 -21.40
C THR A 329 12.32 1.89 -21.58
N VAL A 330 12.35 2.80 -20.59
CA VAL A 330 13.27 3.97 -20.64
C VAL A 330 14.67 3.64 -20.13
N GLY A 331 14.85 2.46 -19.53
CA GLY A 331 16.16 1.98 -19.07
C GLY A 331 17.06 1.58 -20.23
N ARG A 332 18.33 1.95 -20.15
CA ARG A 332 19.41 1.64 -21.12
C ARG A 332 20.45 0.69 -20.49
N PHE A 333 20.01 -0.19 -19.61
CA PHE A 333 20.83 -1.20 -18.93
C PHE A 333 20.34 -2.62 -19.27
N ALA A 334 21.17 -3.63 -19.01
CA ALA A 334 20.88 -5.01 -19.40
C ALA A 334 19.53 -5.50 -18.86
N GLY A 335 18.69 -6.10 -19.71
CA GLY A 335 17.40 -6.64 -19.29
C GLY A 335 16.32 -5.62 -18.93
N ALA A 336 16.59 -4.30 -19.07
CA ALA A 336 15.56 -3.27 -18.89
C ALA A 336 14.46 -3.42 -19.95
N GLY A 337 13.22 -3.63 -19.51
CA GLY A 337 12.08 -3.71 -20.41
C GLY A 337 10.90 -4.49 -19.84
N ASP A 338 9.83 -4.56 -20.64
CA ASP A 338 8.53 -5.10 -20.23
C ASP A 338 8.58 -6.60 -19.92
N ARG A 339 9.45 -7.36 -20.58
CA ARG A 339 9.60 -8.81 -20.33
C ARG A 339 10.04 -9.10 -18.89
N LEU A 340 11.05 -8.39 -18.39
CA LEU A 340 11.52 -8.57 -17.01
C LEU A 340 10.51 -8.05 -16.00
N ALA A 341 9.78 -6.98 -16.33
CA ALA A 341 8.70 -6.47 -15.49
C ALA A 341 7.52 -7.45 -15.39
N LEU A 342 7.10 -8.06 -16.49
CA LEU A 342 6.10 -9.13 -16.50
C LEU A 342 6.59 -10.34 -15.71
N ALA A 343 7.83 -10.78 -15.92
CA ALA A 343 8.41 -11.89 -15.17
C ALA A 343 8.45 -11.59 -13.67
N SER A 344 8.78 -10.36 -13.25
CA SER A 344 8.81 -9.99 -11.83
C SER A 344 7.43 -10.11 -11.18
N MET A 345 6.39 -9.55 -11.82
CA MET A 345 5.01 -9.64 -11.32
C MET A 345 4.49 -11.08 -11.34
N GLY A 346 4.80 -11.83 -12.41
CA GLY A 346 4.43 -13.23 -12.56
C GLY A 346 5.06 -14.13 -11.49
N LEU A 347 6.34 -13.93 -11.16
CA LEU A 347 7.03 -14.65 -10.10
C LEU A 347 6.44 -14.37 -8.72
N VAL A 348 6.12 -13.10 -8.43
CA VAL A 348 5.43 -12.72 -7.18
C VAL A 348 4.04 -13.36 -7.10
N ALA A 349 3.26 -13.29 -8.17
CA ALA A 349 1.92 -13.87 -8.23
C ALA A 349 1.95 -15.40 -8.09
N ALA A 350 2.80 -16.08 -8.86
CA ALA A 350 2.97 -17.54 -8.78
C ALA A 350 3.42 -17.97 -7.37
N GLY A 351 4.31 -17.19 -6.75
CA GLY A 351 4.76 -17.44 -5.39
C GLY A 351 3.61 -17.40 -4.37
N LEU A 352 2.73 -16.39 -4.48
CA LEU A 352 1.55 -16.27 -3.63
C LEU A 352 0.54 -17.41 -3.85
N VAL A 353 0.35 -17.86 -5.09
CA VAL A 353 -0.52 -19.01 -5.39
C VAL A 353 0.03 -20.27 -4.73
N LEU A 354 1.34 -20.52 -4.81
CA LEU A 354 1.96 -21.66 -4.12
C LEU A 354 1.82 -21.57 -2.59
N GLU A 355 2.01 -20.39 -2.01
CA GLU A 355 1.79 -20.18 -0.57
C GLU A 355 0.33 -20.45 -0.16
N LEU A 356 -0.64 -20.01 -0.96
CA LEU A 356 -2.07 -20.26 -0.70
C LEU A 356 -2.42 -21.75 -0.84
N VAL A 357 -1.94 -22.41 -1.89
CA VAL A 357 -2.14 -23.87 -2.07
C VAL A 357 -1.49 -24.65 -0.93
N GLY A 358 -0.27 -24.28 -0.52
CA GLY A 358 0.42 -24.90 0.61
C GLY A 358 -0.26 -24.67 1.97
N ALA A 359 -1.05 -23.61 2.10
CA ALA A 359 -1.89 -23.37 3.28
C ALA A 359 -3.18 -24.20 3.26
N ALA A 360 -3.72 -24.51 2.08
CA ALA A 360 -4.94 -25.29 1.91
C ALA A 360 -4.69 -26.81 1.86
N VAL A 361 -3.53 -27.22 1.34
CA VAL A 361 -3.11 -28.62 1.14
C VAL A 361 -1.68 -28.76 1.67
N PRO A 362 -1.36 -29.76 2.51
CA PRO A 362 -0.07 -29.90 3.18
C PRO A 362 1.05 -30.35 2.22
N VAL A 363 1.43 -29.47 1.29
CA VAL A 363 2.54 -29.67 0.36
C VAL A 363 3.79 -29.01 0.95
N ALA A 364 4.65 -29.82 1.56
CA ALA A 364 5.78 -29.34 2.39
C ALA A 364 6.70 -28.31 1.69
N LEU A 365 6.92 -28.44 0.38
CA LEU A 365 7.81 -27.55 -0.37
C LEU A 365 7.12 -26.29 -0.91
N ALA A 366 5.79 -26.23 -0.92
CA ALA A 366 5.06 -25.14 -1.56
C ALA A 366 5.32 -23.75 -0.93
N PRO A 367 5.33 -23.59 0.42
CA PRO A 367 5.62 -22.29 1.02
C PRO A 367 7.05 -21.80 0.73
N THR A 368 8.05 -22.68 0.78
CA THR A 368 9.45 -22.33 0.52
C THR A 368 9.65 -21.95 -0.95
N ALA A 369 9.12 -22.76 -1.87
CA ALA A 369 9.15 -22.44 -3.30
C ALA A 369 8.44 -21.11 -3.58
N GLY A 370 7.27 -20.90 -2.98
CA GLY A 370 6.49 -19.68 -3.15
C GLY A 370 7.23 -18.42 -2.70
N ARG A 371 7.85 -18.46 -1.51
CA ARG A 371 8.66 -17.36 -0.98
C ARG A 371 9.91 -17.09 -1.81
N THR A 372 10.56 -18.14 -2.31
CA THR A 372 11.72 -18.01 -3.21
C THR A 372 11.33 -17.31 -4.51
N LEU A 373 10.26 -17.74 -5.17
CA LEU A 373 9.77 -17.07 -6.39
C LEU A 373 9.45 -15.61 -6.12
N ALA A 374 8.76 -15.33 -5.01
CA ALA A 374 8.37 -13.99 -4.66
C ALA A 374 9.56 -13.08 -4.27
N LEU A 375 10.66 -13.65 -3.74
CA LEU A 375 11.93 -12.95 -3.54
C LEU A 375 12.62 -12.64 -4.87
N VAL A 376 12.72 -13.60 -5.78
CA VAL A 376 13.32 -13.38 -7.12
C VAL A 376 12.55 -12.30 -7.88
N GLY A 377 11.22 -12.34 -7.84
CA GLY A 377 10.37 -11.31 -8.44
C GLY A 377 10.59 -9.92 -7.79
N ALA A 378 10.72 -9.85 -6.47
CA ALA A 378 11.04 -8.61 -5.77
C ALA A 378 12.42 -8.05 -6.16
N VAL A 379 13.44 -8.90 -6.30
CA VAL A 379 14.78 -8.50 -6.76
C VAL A 379 14.75 -7.98 -8.20
N ALA A 380 14.04 -8.65 -9.10
CA ALA A 380 13.87 -8.21 -10.48
C ALA A 380 13.14 -6.86 -10.57
N TYR A 381 12.10 -6.67 -9.75
CA TYR A 381 11.43 -5.37 -9.61
C TYR A 381 12.39 -4.29 -9.11
N ALA A 382 13.16 -4.57 -8.06
CA ALA A 382 14.12 -3.63 -7.51
C ALA A 382 15.21 -3.24 -8.52
N TYR A 383 15.74 -4.23 -9.24
CA TYR A 383 16.71 -4.02 -10.31
C TYR A 383 16.20 -3.03 -11.36
N LEU A 384 14.97 -3.23 -11.86
CA LEU A 384 14.36 -2.35 -12.86
C LEU A 384 14.18 -0.92 -12.35
N VAL A 385 13.56 -0.75 -11.17
CA VAL A 385 13.23 0.58 -10.66
C VAL A 385 14.48 1.36 -10.24
N LEU A 386 15.37 0.71 -9.49
CA LEU A 386 16.62 1.35 -9.04
C LEU A 386 17.56 1.62 -10.22
N GLY A 387 17.61 0.73 -11.22
CA GLY A 387 18.37 0.94 -12.44
C GLY A 387 17.93 2.22 -13.18
N VAL A 388 16.62 2.44 -13.32
CA VAL A 388 16.07 3.69 -13.91
C VAL A 388 16.46 4.91 -13.08
N PHE A 389 16.44 4.82 -11.74
CA PHE A 389 16.82 5.94 -10.88
C PHE A 389 18.32 6.28 -10.96
N VAL A 390 19.18 5.27 -10.94
CA VAL A 390 20.64 5.43 -11.07
C VAL A 390 21.00 6.01 -12.42
N GLN A 391 20.40 5.52 -13.51
CA GLN A 391 20.61 6.08 -14.85
C GLN A 391 20.26 7.57 -14.89
N ARG A 392 19.11 7.96 -14.33
CA ARG A 392 18.66 9.35 -14.28
C ARG A 392 19.50 10.24 -13.37
N ALA A 393 20.21 9.67 -12.39
CA ALA A 393 21.10 10.45 -11.52
C ALA A 393 22.48 10.68 -12.16
N ARG A 394 22.85 9.89 -13.18
CA ARG A 394 24.15 9.95 -13.86
C ARG A 394 24.12 10.70 -15.18
N GLY A 395 22.97 10.78 -15.84
CA GLY A 395 22.74 11.60 -17.03
C GLY A 395 22.03 12.88 -16.67
#